data_AF-A0A1B2Z9M0-F1
#
_entry.id   AF-A0A1B2Z9M0-F1
#
_cell.length_a   1.000
_cell.length_b   1.000
_cell.length_c   1.000
_cell.angle_alpha   90.00
_cell.angle_beta   90.00
_cell.angle_gamma   90.00
#
_symmetry.space_group_name_H-M   'P 1'
#
loop_
_entity.id
_entity.type
_entity.pdbx_description
1 polymer ?
#
loop_
_entity_poly.entity_id
_entity_poly.type
_entity_poly.pdbx_seq_one_letter_code
_entity_poly.pdbx_strand_id
1 'polypeptide(L)'
;MSTKETAQKYKRQTASRYLPVGAQEITSKIMEAESYGVSTKHDGHFYLLSYDGKKATLTNHGGTVITDLPLLKEATALLKGKCKTVVLAGELYLHKEGGRTRSFDMTAALDDKSANIYFAAFDLLSLDGEQVSLDIKALDQKLNAVLSGGKSLHAVKNSFVESRKDIAALYKEIVEDGGQEGIVVRSHNGPTYKIKPLITLDAVILGYAEGQGSRAGMLKEVLVGLCVAKDEYILLTKVGNGYSEEERKNLLKELGKKKVDSGYIEVSGSNVAFTMVAPNQVVEFSCLDVFGENSKGVISKMCLSYKDGTYTATGKQPTASVISPVYVKMRTDKKPDTNDAGLSQITKIISLDTNASEKLDLKKSEIVSREVYVKISKGAKMVRKFMVWKTNKEATGEYPAYVYHYTDFSAGRAEMLKKEIKVSDSKKQIEEIFAAEVLENVKKGWEKV
;
A
#
# COMPACT_ATOMS: atom_id res chain seq x y z
N MET A 1 2.93 20.95 19.48
CA MET A 1 3.10 19.96 18.41
C MET A 1 4.03 20.58 17.38
N SER A 2 5.13 19.92 17.02
CA SER A 2 6.03 20.41 15.98
C SER A 2 5.34 20.40 14.61
N THR A 3 5.79 21.20 13.65
CA THR A 3 5.24 21.21 12.28
C THR A 3 5.33 19.81 11.63
N LYS A 4 6.38 19.04 11.94
CA LYS A 4 6.53 17.65 11.49
C LYS A 4 5.40 16.76 12.02
N GLU A 5 5.14 16.80 13.32
CA GLU A 5 4.04 16.02 13.94
C GLU A 5 2.68 16.43 13.35
N THR A 6 2.47 17.71 13.08
CA THR A 6 1.28 18.22 12.40
C THR A 6 1.16 17.66 10.98
N ALA A 7 2.25 17.65 10.20
CA ALA A 7 2.28 17.11 8.84
C ALA A 7 1.98 15.59 8.84
N GLN A 8 2.57 14.84 9.76
CA GLN A 8 2.31 13.41 9.94
C GLN A 8 0.87 13.13 10.36
N LYS A 9 0.35 13.90 11.32
CA LYS A 9 -1.03 13.81 11.77
C LYS A 9 -2.00 14.08 10.62
N TYR A 10 -1.79 15.16 9.86
CA TYR A 10 -2.62 15.51 8.72
C TYR A 10 -2.59 14.43 7.63
N LYS A 11 -1.39 13.95 7.26
CA LYS A 11 -1.26 12.88 6.27
C LYS A 11 -2.02 11.62 6.69
N ARG A 12 -1.94 11.23 7.96
CA ARG A 12 -2.55 10.01 8.53
C ARG A 12 -4.05 10.12 8.82
N GLN A 13 -4.53 11.29 9.21
CA GLN A 13 -5.90 11.47 9.70
C GLN A 13 -6.82 12.15 8.67
N THR A 14 -6.25 12.86 7.70
CA THR A 14 -7.00 13.60 6.68
C THR A 14 -6.69 13.06 5.28
N ALA A 15 -5.48 13.30 4.77
CA ALA A 15 -5.17 13.00 3.36
C ALA A 15 -5.24 11.50 3.02
N SER A 16 -4.80 10.61 3.93
CA SER A 16 -4.90 9.15 3.71
C SER A 16 -6.33 8.61 3.82
N ARG A 17 -7.29 9.41 4.29
CA ARG A 17 -8.71 9.03 4.38
C ARG A 17 -9.50 9.43 3.15
N TYR A 18 -8.88 10.08 2.17
CA TYR A 18 -9.56 10.43 0.92
C TYR A 18 -9.95 9.16 0.18
N LEU A 19 -11.24 9.01 -0.08
CA LEU A 19 -11.82 7.80 -0.65
C LEU A 19 -11.53 7.74 -2.16
N PRO A 20 -10.83 6.72 -2.65
CA PRO A 20 -10.61 6.55 -4.08
C PRO A 20 -11.90 6.07 -4.75
N VAL A 21 -12.29 6.73 -5.83
CA VAL A 21 -13.49 6.40 -6.63
C VAL A 21 -13.10 6.34 -8.10
N GLY A 22 -13.53 5.29 -8.80
CA GLY A 22 -13.36 5.21 -10.25
C GLY A 22 -14.32 6.15 -10.98
N ALA A 23 -13.93 6.65 -12.15
CA ALA A 23 -14.75 7.58 -12.94
C ALA A 23 -16.17 7.05 -13.22
N GLN A 24 -16.31 5.75 -13.48
CA GLN A 24 -17.59 5.09 -13.74
C GLN A 24 -18.47 4.94 -12.47
N GLU A 25 -17.90 5.17 -11.29
CA GLU A 25 -18.55 4.97 -10.00
C GLU A 25 -18.91 6.30 -9.31
N ILE A 26 -18.69 7.44 -9.97
CA ILE A 26 -18.97 8.78 -9.41
C ILE A 26 -20.43 8.87 -8.93
N THR A 27 -21.38 8.43 -9.75
CA THR A 27 -22.81 8.52 -9.45
C THR A 27 -23.33 7.43 -8.52
N SER A 28 -22.54 6.41 -8.21
CA SER A 28 -22.96 5.29 -7.35
C SER A 28 -22.25 5.27 -5.99
N LYS A 29 -20.99 5.70 -5.91
CA LYS A 29 -20.16 5.64 -4.69
C LYS A 29 -19.98 6.98 -3.97
N ILE A 30 -20.08 8.11 -4.67
CA ILE A 30 -20.05 9.41 -3.99
C ILE A 30 -21.38 9.58 -3.25
N MET A 31 -21.29 9.92 -1.96
CA MET A 31 -22.45 10.17 -1.12
C MET A 31 -23.18 11.43 -1.59
N GLU A 32 -24.51 11.40 -1.55
CA GLU A 32 -25.33 12.59 -1.82
C GLU A 32 -25.07 13.68 -0.76
N ALA A 33 -24.91 14.91 -1.21
CA ALA A 33 -24.64 16.07 -0.38
C ALA A 33 -25.26 17.31 -1.02
N GLU A 34 -25.55 18.33 -0.21
CA GLU A 34 -26.13 19.59 -0.67
C GLU A 34 -25.23 20.32 -1.67
N SER A 35 -23.91 20.22 -1.48
CA SER A 35 -22.95 20.75 -2.43
C SER A 35 -21.63 20.00 -2.37
N TYR A 36 -20.87 20.11 -3.46
CA TYR A 36 -19.55 19.55 -3.63
C TYR A 36 -18.61 20.64 -4.13
N GLY A 37 -17.41 20.71 -3.58
CA GLY A 37 -16.32 21.46 -4.21
C GLY A 37 -15.40 20.50 -4.93
N VAL A 38 -15.18 20.78 -6.21
CA VAL A 38 -14.39 19.98 -7.13
C VAL A 38 -13.16 20.79 -7.53
N SER A 39 -11.98 20.26 -7.28
CA SER A 39 -10.71 20.89 -7.67
C SER A 39 -9.85 19.92 -8.46
N THR A 40 -8.96 20.47 -9.29
CA THR A 40 -7.94 19.67 -9.97
C THR A 40 -7.02 19.04 -8.93
N LYS A 41 -6.76 17.74 -9.08
CA LYS A 41 -5.76 17.06 -8.26
C LYS A 41 -4.38 17.35 -8.84
N HIS A 42 -3.64 18.27 -8.22
CA HIS A 42 -2.23 18.47 -8.58
C HIS A 42 -1.42 17.18 -8.28
N ASP A 43 -0.56 16.79 -9.22
CA ASP A 43 0.41 15.70 -9.06
C ASP A 43 1.77 16.27 -8.67
N GLY A 44 2.09 16.21 -7.38
CA GLY A 44 3.26 16.83 -6.80
C GLY A 44 3.65 16.18 -5.47
N HIS A 45 4.23 16.97 -4.56
CA HIS A 45 4.58 16.54 -3.22
C HIS A 45 3.78 17.31 -2.16
N PHE A 46 3.16 16.58 -1.24
CA PHE A 46 2.45 17.16 -0.10
C PHE A 46 3.41 17.88 0.87
N TYR A 47 3.12 19.14 1.19
CA TYR A 47 3.83 19.92 2.18
C TYR A 47 2.88 20.78 3.03
N LEU A 48 3.28 21.04 4.26
CA LEU A 48 2.73 22.14 5.04
C LEU A 48 3.55 23.38 4.80
N LEU A 49 2.91 24.48 4.40
CA LEU A 49 3.52 25.81 4.40
C LEU A 49 3.21 26.49 5.73
N SER A 50 4.25 26.88 6.47
CA SER A 50 4.12 27.56 7.76
C SER A 50 4.79 28.93 7.72
N TYR A 51 4.11 29.95 8.21
CA TYR A 51 4.64 31.30 8.40
C TYR A 51 4.56 31.68 9.88
N ASP A 52 5.66 32.18 10.43
CA ASP A 52 5.83 32.46 11.86
C ASP A 52 5.79 33.96 12.22
N GLY A 53 5.42 34.82 11.26
CA GLY A 53 5.44 36.28 11.40
C GLY A 53 6.74 36.92 10.89
N LYS A 54 7.74 36.11 10.54
CA LYS A 54 9.01 36.57 9.99
C LYS A 54 9.34 35.89 8.66
N LYS A 55 9.15 34.56 8.57
CA LYS A 55 9.52 33.79 7.37
C LYS A 55 8.57 32.62 7.13
N ALA A 56 8.40 32.27 5.86
CA ALA A 56 7.71 31.06 5.44
C ALA A 56 8.68 29.87 5.34
N THR A 57 8.20 28.67 5.68
CA THR A 57 8.93 27.40 5.56
C THR A 57 7.98 26.31 5.06
N LEU A 58 8.55 25.29 4.43
CA LEU A 58 7.81 24.11 3.98
C LEU A 58 8.28 22.90 4.77
N THR A 59 7.35 22.09 5.28
CA THR A 59 7.66 20.84 5.99
C THR A 59 6.81 19.68 5.47
N ASN A 60 7.43 18.58 5.06
CA ASN A 60 6.70 17.37 4.67
C ASN A 60 6.47 16.41 5.85
N HIS A 61 5.74 15.32 5.60
CA HIS A 61 5.46 14.29 6.61
C HIS A 61 6.70 13.46 7.02
N GLY A 62 7.71 13.38 6.15
CA GLY A 62 9.00 12.75 6.43
C GLY A 62 9.87 13.57 7.40
N GLY A 63 9.59 14.86 7.54
CA GLY A 63 10.37 15.81 8.36
C GLY A 63 11.40 16.61 7.59
N THR A 64 11.45 16.52 6.25
CA THR A 64 12.21 17.43 5.41
C THR A 64 11.66 18.84 5.59
N VAL A 65 12.55 19.79 5.88
CA VAL A 65 12.24 21.21 6.01
C VAL A 65 12.95 21.96 4.89
N ILE A 66 12.19 22.72 4.10
CA ILE A 66 12.70 23.53 3.00
C ILE A 66 12.54 25.01 3.36
N THR A 67 13.62 25.77 3.16
CA THR A 67 13.70 27.19 3.57
C THR A 67 14.22 28.13 2.49
N ASP A 68 14.57 27.60 1.32
CA ASP A 68 15.38 28.30 0.31
C ASP A 68 14.81 28.20 -1.11
N LEU A 69 13.53 27.79 -1.26
CA LEU A 69 12.83 27.88 -2.54
C LEU A 69 12.41 29.32 -2.88
N PRO A 70 12.45 29.73 -4.18
CA PRO A 70 12.01 31.05 -4.60
C PRO A 70 10.59 31.42 -4.13
N LEU A 71 9.65 30.46 -4.16
CA LEU A 71 8.27 30.66 -3.72
C LEU A 71 8.15 31.10 -2.24
N LEU A 72 9.13 30.76 -1.39
CA LEU A 72 9.10 31.13 0.04
C LEU A 72 9.35 32.62 0.27
N LYS A 73 10.08 33.28 -0.65
CA LYS A 73 10.23 34.74 -0.63
C LYS A 73 8.90 35.41 -0.94
N GLU A 74 8.19 34.92 -1.95
CA GLU A 74 6.84 35.36 -2.29
C GLU A 74 5.87 35.12 -1.12
N ALA A 75 5.86 33.90 -0.57
CA ALA A 75 5.02 33.54 0.57
C ALA A 75 5.25 34.46 1.78
N THR A 76 6.52 34.73 2.11
CA THR A 76 6.88 35.63 3.23
C THR A 76 6.38 37.06 2.97
N ALA A 77 6.60 37.59 1.76
CA ALA A 77 6.16 38.94 1.42
C ALA A 77 4.63 39.06 1.42
N LEU A 78 3.94 38.04 0.89
CA LEU A 78 2.49 38.03 0.76
C LEU A 78 1.77 37.88 2.10
N LEU A 79 2.30 37.06 3.01
CA LEU A 79 1.68 36.81 4.32
C LEU A 79 2.04 37.90 5.34
N LYS A 80 3.13 38.64 5.12
CA LYS A 80 3.51 39.77 5.96
C LYS A 80 2.42 40.84 5.96
N GLY A 81 1.91 41.14 7.15
CA GLY A 81 0.82 42.11 7.35
C GLY A 81 -0.58 41.55 7.11
N LYS A 82 -0.73 40.35 6.54
CA LYS A 82 -2.02 39.65 6.44
C LYS A 82 -2.32 38.76 7.64
N CYS A 83 -1.29 38.16 8.22
CA CYS A 83 -1.39 37.35 9.44
C CYS A 83 -0.09 37.42 10.26
N LYS A 84 -0.20 37.05 11.54
CA LYS A 84 0.92 36.83 12.46
C LYS A 84 1.48 35.43 12.27
N THR A 85 0.63 34.42 12.17
CA THR A 85 1.05 33.03 11.91
C THR A 85 0.03 32.32 11.03
N VAL A 86 0.48 31.36 10.22
CA VAL A 86 -0.44 30.50 9.45
C VAL A 86 0.20 29.15 9.17
N VAL A 87 -0.62 28.10 9.15
CA VAL A 87 -0.24 26.77 8.66
C VAL A 87 -1.24 26.32 7.60
N LEU A 88 -0.76 26.15 6.37
CA LEU A 88 -1.52 25.73 5.21
C LEU A 88 -1.12 24.31 4.81
N ALA A 89 -2.09 23.49 4.42
CA ALA A 89 -1.83 22.23 3.76
C ALA A 89 -1.98 22.41 2.25
N GLY A 90 -1.01 21.92 1.49
CA GLY A 90 -1.02 22.07 0.04
C GLY A 90 -0.09 21.11 -0.68
N GLU A 91 -0.12 21.22 -2.00
CA GLU A 91 0.71 20.44 -2.90
C GLU A 91 1.78 21.35 -3.51
N LEU A 92 3.06 20.98 -3.38
CA LEU A 92 4.13 21.53 -4.22
C LEU A 92 4.11 20.81 -5.56
N TYR A 93 4.06 21.57 -6.64
CA TYR A 93 4.04 21.01 -7.99
C TYR A 93 4.90 21.83 -8.94
N LEU A 94 5.43 21.18 -9.98
CA LEU A 94 6.18 21.85 -11.03
C LEU A 94 5.20 22.45 -12.03
N HIS A 95 5.10 23.77 -12.07
CA HIS A 95 4.25 24.49 -12.99
C HIS A 95 4.77 24.35 -14.43
N LYS A 96 3.87 23.96 -15.34
CA LYS A 96 4.07 23.98 -16.79
C LYS A 96 2.83 24.60 -17.40
N GLU A 97 3.01 25.65 -18.19
CA GLU A 97 1.89 26.33 -18.85
C GLU A 97 1.14 25.34 -19.76
N GLY A 98 -0.17 25.17 -19.53
CA GLY A 98 -1.01 24.22 -20.26
C GLY A 98 -0.65 22.73 -20.11
N GLY A 99 0.34 22.40 -19.26
CA GLY A 99 0.87 21.05 -19.12
C GLY A 99 0.32 20.31 -17.90
N ARG A 100 0.28 18.97 -18.00
CA ARG A 100 0.02 18.10 -16.85
C ARG A 100 1.21 18.14 -15.89
N THR A 101 0.93 18.25 -14.60
CA THR A 101 1.96 18.12 -13.56
C THR A 101 2.32 16.65 -13.33
N ARG A 102 3.57 16.39 -12.93
CA ARG A 102 4.06 15.04 -12.62
C ARG A 102 4.82 15.07 -11.32
N SER A 103 4.48 14.19 -10.38
CA SER A 103 5.19 14.09 -9.12
C SER A 103 6.66 13.68 -9.31
N PHE A 104 6.98 12.86 -10.32
CA PHE A 104 8.38 12.47 -10.57
C PHE A 104 9.29 13.65 -10.95
N ASP A 105 8.76 14.68 -11.61
CA ASP A 105 9.52 15.88 -11.99
C ASP A 105 9.92 16.71 -10.75
N MET A 106 9.23 16.53 -9.62
CA MET A 106 9.44 17.34 -8.42
C MET A 106 10.79 17.10 -7.77
N THR A 107 11.31 15.86 -7.80
CA THR A 107 12.60 15.55 -7.15
C THR A 107 13.73 16.38 -7.75
N ALA A 108 13.89 16.33 -9.08
CA ALA A 108 14.89 17.13 -9.77
C ALA A 108 14.64 18.64 -9.61
N ALA A 109 13.37 19.07 -9.72
CA ALA A 109 13.03 20.48 -9.57
C ALA A 109 13.36 21.04 -8.17
N LEU A 110 13.20 20.22 -7.12
CA LEU A 110 13.53 20.59 -5.74
C LEU A 110 15.05 20.72 -5.55
N ASP A 111 15.82 19.80 -6.13
CA ASP A 111 17.30 19.85 -6.09
C ASP A 111 17.82 21.11 -6.80
N ASP A 112 17.25 21.44 -7.96
CA ASP A 112 17.57 22.65 -8.74
C ASP A 112 16.99 23.95 -8.16
N LYS A 113 16.14 23.85 -7.12
CA LYS A 113 15.40 24.97 -6.51
C LYS A 113 14.65 25.81 -7.56
N SER A 114 14.02 25.12 -8.50
CA SER A 114 13.37 25.73 -9.67
C SER A 114 12.37 26.82 -9.28
N ALA A 115 12.42 27.96 -10.00
CA ALA A 115 11.46 29.05 -9.85
C ALA A 115 10.04 28.69 -10.32
N ASN A 116 9.87 27.57 -11.03
CA ASN A 116 8.59 27.06 -11.49
C ASN A 116 7.92 26.12 -10.47
N ILE A 117 8.50 25.93 -9.28
CA ILE A 117 7.82 25.20 -8.20
C ILE A 117 6.76 26.11 -7.60
N TYR A 118 5.50 25.69 -7.71
CA TYR A 118 4.35 26.41 -7.17
C TYR A 118 3.74 25.61 -6.01
N PHE A 119 2.97 26.29 -5.15
CA PHE A 119 2.23 25.70 -4.04
C PHE A 119 0.73 25.98 -4.21
N ALA A 120 -0.05 24.91 -4.32
CA ALA A 120 -1.50 24.97 -4.33
C ALA A 120 -2.05 24.57 -2.94
N ALA A 121 -2.49 25.56 -2.17
CA ALA A 121 -3.10 25.35 -0.86
C ALA A 121 -4.52 24.80 -1.00
N PHE A 122 -4.83 23.71 -0.30
CA PHE A 122 -6.17 23.13 -0.27
C PHE A 122 -6.76 23.06 1.14
N ASP A 123 -6.01 23.42 2.18
CA ASP A 123 -6.51 23.45 3.54
C ASP A 123 -5.83 24.54 4.39
N LEU A 124 -6.53 25.00 5.42
CA LEU A 124 -6.06 25.99 6.38
C LEU A 124 -6.17 25.38 7.78
N LEU A 125 -5.03 25.01 8.37
CA LEU A 125 -5.00 24.30 9.65
C LEU A 125 -5.01 25.26 10.84
N SER A 126 -4.29 26.36 10.72
CA SER A 126 -4.29 27.41 11.74
C SER A 126 -4.03 28.78 11.13
N LEU A 127 -4.58 29.80 11.79
CA LEU A 127 -4.40 31.21 11.45
C LEU A 127 -4.31 32.02 12.75
N ASP A 128 -3.28 32.86 12.87
CA ASP A 128 -3.04 33.74 14.03
C ASP A 128 -3.02 33.03 15.39
N GLY A 129 -2.58 31.78 15.39
CA GLY A 129 -2.48 30.93 16.58
C GLY A 129 -3.72 30.10 16.88
N GLU A 130 -4.81 30.29 16.15
CA GLU A 130 -6.07 29.55 16.32
C GLU A 130 -6.19 28.42 15.31
N GLN A 131 -6.74 27.28 15.74
CA GLN A 131 -7.07 26.18 14.81
C GLN A 131 -8.29 26.57 13.99
N VAL A 132 -8.22 26.30 12.69
CA VAL A 132 -9.30 26.62 11.75
C VAL A 132 -10.01 25.33 11.34
N SER A 133 -11.33 25.36 11.41
CA SER A 133 -12.21 24.32 10.90
C SER A 133 -13.39 25.03 10.24
N LEU A 134 -13.44 24.98 8.91
CA LEU A 134 -14.43 25.68 8.11
C LEU A 134 -15.13 24.68 7.19
N ASP A 135 -16.38 24.96 6.84
CA ASP A 135 -17.00 24.28 5.70
C ASP A 135 -16.26 24.63 4.40
N ILE A 136 -16.52 23.86 3.35
CA ILE A 136 -15.79 23.94 2.10
C ILE A 136 -15.86 25.31 1.41
N LYS A 137 -17.01 26.01 1.45
CA LYS A 137 -17.18 27.31 0.79
C LYS A 137 -16.48 28.40 1.61
N ALA A 138 -16.64 28.38 2.93
CA ALA A 138 -15.95 29.30 3.82
C ALA A 138 -14.41 29.10 3.78
N LEU A 139 -13.95 27.85 3.69
CA LEU A 139 -12.53 27.51 3.52
C LEU A 139 -11.98 28.07 2.20
N ASP A 140 -12.68 27.86 1.08
CA ASP A 140 -12.28 28.36 -0.23
C ASP A 140 -12.16 29.89 -0.22
N GLN A 141 -13.17 30.60 0.30
CA GLN A 141 -13.14 32.05 0.44
C GLN A 141 -11.96 32.51 1.31
N LYS A 142 -11.73 31.83 2.45
CA LYS A 142 -10.65 32.21 3.37
C LYS A 142 -9.27 31.98 2.76
N LEU A 143 -9.05 30.85 2.08
CA LEU A 143 -7.80 30.57 1.39
C LEU A 143 -7.53 31.60 0.29
N ASN A 144 -8.53 31.91 -0.54
CA ASN A 144 -8.41 32.93 -1.59
C ASN A 144 -8.11 34.32 -1.02
N ALA A 145 -8.74 34.69 0.11
CA ALA A 145 -8.46 35.96 0.78
C ALA A 145 -7.02 36.03 1.31
N VAL A 146 -6.57 34.99 2.02
CA VAL A 146 -5.20 34.91 2.59
C VAL A 146 -4.15 34.93 1.47
N LEU A 147 -4.36 34.17 0.39
CA LEU A 147 -3.41 33.97 -0.70
C LEU A 147 -3.58 34.93 -1.88
N SER A 148 -4.44 35.94 -1.73
CA SER A 148 -4.70 36.95 -2.74
C SER A 148 -3.42 37.65 -3.22
N GLY A 149 -3.24 37.76 -4.53
CA GLY A 149 -2.07 38.38 -5.15
C GLY A 149 -0.83 37.48 -5.26
N GLY A 150 -0.93 36.21 -4.86
CA GLY A 150 0.12 35.23 -5.07
C GLY A 150 0.12 34.70 -6.50
N LYS A 151 1.34 34.46 -7.02
CA LYS A 151 1.60 33.85 -8.32
C LYS A 151 2.01 32.40 -8.16
N SER A 152 3.13 32.15 -7.48
CA SER A 152 3.62 30.79 -7.20
C SER A 152 2.99 30.19 -5.94
N LEU A 153 2.25 30.99 -5.17
CA LEU A 153 1.48 30.57 -4.00
C LEU A 153 -0.01 30.91 -4.19
N HIS A 154 -0.88 29.91 -4.29
CA HIS A 154 -2.32 30.14 -4.51
C HIS A 154 -3.19 29.08 -3.85
N ALA A 155 -4.50 29.35 -3.72
CA ALA A 155 -5.48 28.34 -3.34
C ALA A 155 -5.81 27.42 -4.53
N VAL A 156 -6.14 26.16 -4.27
CA VAL A 156 -6.72 25.30 -5.33
C VAL A 156 -8.03 25.94 -5.82
N LYS A 157 -8.21 25.95 -7.14
CA LYS A 157 -9.45 26.46 -7.75
C LYS A 157 -10.55 25.42 -7.58
N ASN A 158 -11.60 25.76 -6.83
CA ASN A 158 -12.78 24.94 -6.68
C ASN A 158 -13.90 25.38 -7.64
N SER A 159 -14.56 24.41 -8.26
CA SER A 159 -15.89 24.54 -8.85
C SER A 159 -16.90 23.96 -7.87
N PHE A 160 -17.94 24.72 -7.52
CA PHE A 160 -19.01 24.25 -6.65
C PHE A 160 -20.18 23.74 -7.47
N VAL A 161 -20.61 22.51 -7.19
CA VAL A 161 -21.72 21.84 -7.89
C VAL A 161 -22.66 21.18 -6.90
N GLU A 162 -23.88 20.86 -7.32
CA GLU A 162 -24.95 20.34 -6.45
C GLU A 162 -25.36 18.91 -6.83
N SER A 163 -24.79 18.33 -7.90
CA SER A 163 -25.10 16.97 -8.32
C SER A 163 -23.87 16.13 -8.67
N ARG A 164 -24.00 14.81 -8.47
CA ARG A 164 -22.98 13.83 -8.85
C ARG A 164 -22.77 13.74 -10.37
N LYS A 165 -23.76 14.16 -11.16
CA LYS A 165 -23.64 14.25 -12.62
C LYS A 165 -22.71 15.39 -13.03
N ASP A 166 -22.79 16.52 -12.34
CA ASP A 166 -21.91 17.67 -12.60
C ASP A 166 -20.46 17.36 -12.21
N ILE A 167 -20.25 16.56 -11.14
CA ILE A 167 -18.92 16.03 -10.81
C ILE A 167 -18.36 15.19 -11.97
N ALA A 168 -19.18 14.34 -12.59
CA ALA A 168 -18.76 13.53 -13.73
C ALA A 168 -18.45 14.40 -14.96
N ALA A 169 -19.22 15.47 -15.20
CA ALA A 169 -18.94 16.43 -16.27
C ALA A 169 -17.60 17.16 -16.04
N LEU A 170 -17.34 17.63 -14.82
CA LEU A 170 -16.06 18.25 -14.45
C LEU A 170 -14.89 17.26 -14.53
N TYR A 171 -15.09 15.99 -14.18
CA TYR A 171 -14.08 14.96 -14.37
C TYR A 171 -13.71 14.83 -15.85
N LYS A 172 -14.70 14.74 -16.73
CA LYS A 172 -14.48 14.66 -18.17
C LYS A 172 -13.69 15.87 -18.68
N GLU A 173 -14.14 17.08 -18.36
CA GLU A 173 -13.49 18.32 -18.79
C GLU A 173 -12.03 18.42 -18.29
N ILE A 174 -11.80 18.19 -16.99
CA ILE A 174 -10.51 18.41 -16.36
C ILE A 174 -9.53 17.27 -16.68
N VAL A 175 -9.99 16.03 -16.68
CA VAL A 175 -9.14 14.82 -16.70
C VAL A 175 -9.09 14.17 -18.07
N GLU A 176 -10.24 13.91 -18.69
CA GLU A 176 -10.30 13.20 -19.98
C GLU A 176 -9.92 14.14 -21.13
N ASP A 177 -10.52 15.33 -21.17
CA ASP A 177 -10.29 16.33 -22.21
C ASP A 177 -9.06 17.20 -21.87
N GLY A 178 -8.92 17.61 -20.61
CA GLY A 178 -7.82 18.46 -20.12
C GLY A 178 -6.53 17.73 -19.72
N GLY A 179 -6.53 16.40 -19.70
CA GLY A 179 -5.34 15.57 -19.46
C GLY A 179 -4.74 15.64 -18.05
N GLN A 180 -5.43 16.25 -17.08
CA GLN A 180 -4.95 16.36 -15.71
C GLN A 180 -4.89 15.00 -14.99
N GLU A 181 -4.20 14.94 -13.84
CA GLU A 181 -4.03 13.70 -13.06
C GLU A 181 -5.36 13.14 -12.53
N GLY A 182 -6.29 14.02 -12.18
CA GLY A 182 -7.54 13.65 -11.54
C GLY A 182 -8.23 14.87 -10.93
N ILE A 183 -9.28 14.61 -10.15
CA ILE A 183 -9.97 15.62 -9.34
C ILE A 183 -10.05 15.19 -7.88
N VAL A 184 -10.13 16.19 -7.00
CA VAL A 184 -10.51 16.02 -5.60
C VAL A 184 -11.91 16.57 -5.42
N VAL A 185 -12.79 15.77 -4.82
CA VAL A 185 -14.18 16.14 -4.56
C VAL A 185 -14.37 16.16 -3.05
N ARG A 186 -14.79 17.30 -2.52
CA ARG A 186 -15.13 17.44 -1.11
C ARG A 186 -16.64 17.62 -0.99
N SER A 187 -17.31 16.67 -0.35
CA SER A 187 -18.74 16.78 -0.04
C SER A 187 -18.96 17.71 1.14
N HIS A 188 -19.99 18.54 1.08
CA HIS A 188 -20.45 19.30 2.25
C HIS A 188 -20.81 18.33 3.39
N ASN A 189 -20.22 18.54 4.57
CA ASN A 189 -20.35 17.67 5.75
C ASN A 189 -20.10 16.16 5.50
N GLY A 190 -19.31 15.84 4.48
CA GLY A 190 -19.08 14.45 4.06
C GLY A 190 -17.61 14.12 3.80
N PRO A 191 -17.35 12.92 3.26
CA PRO A 191 -16.00 12.50 2.92
C PRO A 191 -15.38 13.37 1.82
N THR A 192 -14.06 13.32 1.74
CA THR A 192 -13.32 13.76 0.56
C THR A 192 -13.01 12.55 -0.30
N TYR A 193 -13.19 12.69 -1.61
CA TYR A 193 -12.94 11.67 -2.62
C TYR A 193 -11.80 12.11 -3.54
N LYS A 194 -11.04 11.14 -4.02
CA LYS A 194 -10.06 11.33 -5.12
C LYS A 194 -10.48 10.47 -6.29
N ILE A 195 -10.56 11.08 -7.47
CA ILE A 195 -11.00 10.42 -8.70
C ILE A 195 -9.89 10.60 -9.72
N LYS A 196 -9.38 9.48 -10.23
CA LYS A 196 -8.28 9.41 -11.20
C LYS A 196 -8.63 8.42 -12.31
N PRO A 197 -7.98 8.52 -13.48
CA PRO A 197 -8.01 7.45 -14.47
C PRO A 197 -7.55 6.12 -13.86
N LEU A 198 -8.14 5.02 -14.33
CA LEU A 198 -7.67 3.70 -13.96
C LEU A 198 -6.26 3.46 -14.47
N ILE A 199 -5.45 2.83 -13.64
CA ILE A 199 -4.11 2.38 -14.00
C ILE A 199 -4.22 0.90 -14.36
N THR A 200 -3.70 0.50 -15.51
CA THR A 200 -3.53 -0.91 -15.87
C THR A 200 -2.07 -1.33 -15.73
N LEU A 201 -1.87 -2.46 -15.08
CA LEU A 201 -0.55 -3.05 -14.83
C LEU A 201 -0.55 -4.50 -15.30
N ASP A 202 0.55 -4.89 -15.91
CA ASP A 202 0.84 -6.29 -16.24
C ASP A 202 1.79 -6.86 -15.19
N ALA A 203 1.43 -7.98 -14.57
CA ALA A 203 2.21 -8.60 -13.51
C ALA A 203 2.25 -10.12 -13.65
N VAL A 204 3.32 -10.72 -13.14
CA VAL A 204 3.54 -12.17 -13.17
C VAL A 204 2.72 -12.83 -12.06
N ILE A 205 2.00 -13.90 -12.38
CA ILE A 205 1.31 -14.72 -11.38
C ILE A 205 2.35 -15.58 -10.67
N LEU A 206 2.46 -15.42 -9.35
CA LEU A 206 3.42 -16.13 -8.49
C LEU A 206 2.74 -17.20 -7.63
N GLY A 207 1.44 -17.07 -7.38
CA GLY A 207 0.67 -18.03 -6.61
C GLY A 207 -0.83 -17.78 -6.67
N TYR A 208 -1.61 -18.67 -6.08
CA TYR A 208 -3.07 -18.54 -5.99
C TYR A 208 -3.62 -19.02 -4.65
N ALA A 209 -4.79 -18.51 -4.29
CA ALA A 209 -5.57 -18.99 -3.17
C ALA A 209 -6.95 -19.47 -3.67
N GLU A 210 -7.42 -20.59 -3.12
CA GLU A 210 -8.75 -21.13 -3.39
C GLU A 210 -9.79 -20.46 -2.48
N GLY A 211 -11.03 -20.35 -2.96
CA GLY A 211 -12.16 -19.93 -2.16
C GLY A 211 -12.56 -20.97 -1.11
N GLN A 212 -13.33 -20.53 -0.12
CA GLN A 212 -13.90 -21.36 0.92
C GLN A 212 -15.43 -21.24 0.90
N GLY A 213 -16.13 -22.19 1.54
CA GLY A 213 -17.58 -22.18 1.62
C GLY A 213 -18.24 -22.23 0.23
N SER A 214 -19.11 -21.26 -0.07
CA SER A 214 -19.80 -21.17 -1.37
C SER A 214 -18.87 -20.95 -2.57
N ARG A 215 -17.60 -20.57 -2.33
CA ARG A 215 -16.57 -20.41 -3.38
C ARG A 215 -15.52 -21.54 -3.38
N ALA A 216 -15.76 -22.63 -2.66
CA ALA A 216 -14.90 -23.82 -2.75
C ALA A 216 -14.86 -24.34 -4.20
N GLY A 217 -13.69 -24.80 -4.67
CA GLY A 217 -13.48 -25.18 -6.07
C GLY A 217 -13.38 -23.99 -7.04
N MET A 218 -13.26 -22.76 -6.54
CA MET A 218 -13.08 -21.56 -7.37
C MET A 218 -11.84 -20.76 -6.91
N LEU A 219 -11.13 -20.14 -7.87
CA LEU A 219 -10.08 -19.18 -7.55
C LEU A 219 -10.66 -18.06 -6.70
N LYS A 220 -10.01 -17.74 -5.58
CA LYS A 220 -10.31 -16.57 -4.77
C LYS A 220 -9.54 -15.36 -5.27
N GLU A 221 -8.23 -15.49 -5.31
CA GLU A 221 -7.29 -14.44 -5.71
C GLU A 221 -5.96 -15.03 -6.17
N VAL A 222 -5.25 -14.30 -7.02
CA VAL A 222 -3.84 -14.58 -7.35
C VAL A 222 -2.91 -13.64 -6.60
N LEU A 223 -1.74 -14.15 -6.24
CA LEU A 223 -0.59 -13.36 -5.81
C LEU A 223 0.21 -12.98 -7.04
N VAL A 224 0.46 -11.68 -7.24
CA VAL A 224 1.21 -11.18 -8.39
C VAL A 224 2.43 -10.38 -7.98
N GLY A 225 3.45 -10.41 -8.83
CA GLY A 225 4.69 -9.65 -8.66
C GLY A 225 5.25 -9.12 -9.98
N LEU A 226 6.28 -8.28 -9.87
CA LEU A 226 6.98 -7.70 -11.01
C LEU A 226 8.35 -8.34 -11.15
N CYS A 227 8.79 -8.57 -12.38
CA CYS A 227 10.13 -9.07 -12.67
C CYS A 227 11.18 -7.97 -12.42
N VAL A 228 12.14 -8.22 -11.53
CA VAL A 228 13.24 -7.28 -11.22
C VAL A 228 14.54 -7.67 -11.92
N ALA A 229 14.74 -8.96 -12.15
CA ALA A 229 15.82 -9.53 -12.94
C ALA A 229 15.40 -10.93 -13.42
N LYS A 230 16.25 -11.59 -14.21
CA LYS A 230 16.00 -12.97 -14.65
C LYS A 230 15.73 -13.86 -13.42
N ASP A 231 14.58 -14.52 -13.43
CA ASP A 231 14.12 -15.43 -12.36
C ASP A 231 13.99 -14.77 -10.98
N GLU A 232 13.88 -13.44 -10.92
CA GLU A 232 13.69 -12.67 -9.69
C GLU A 232 12.44 -11.79 -9.78
N TYR A 233 11.60 -11.87 -8.75
CA TYR A 233 10.28 -11.24 -8.72
C TYR A 233 10.04 -10.53 -7.39
N ILE A 234 9.59 -9.28 -7.43
CA ILE A 234 9.12 -8.55 -6.25
C ILE A 234 7.61 -8.67 -6.11
N LEU A 235 7.13 -9.03 -4.92
CA LEU A 235 5.68 -9.08 -4.68
C LEU A 235 5.07 -7.69 -4.86
N LEU A 236 3.93 -7.63 -5.56
CA LEU A 236 3.20 -6.37 -5.79
C LEU A 236 1.86 -6.37 -5.05
N THR A 237 0.97 -7.31 -5.35
CA THR A 237 -0.39 -7.27 -4.78
C THR A 237 -1.10 -8.61 -4.89
N LYS A 238 -2.33 -8.66 -4.36
CA LYS A 238 -3.27 -9.78 -4.46
C LYS A 238 -4.45 -9.32 -5.31
N VAL A 239 -4.82 -10.08 -6.34
CA VAL A 239 -5.88 -9.72 -7.28
C VAL A 239 -7.04 -10.70 -7.12
N GLY A 240 -8.09 -10.28 -6.41
CA GLY A 240 -9.25 -11.13 -6.07
C GLY A 240 -10.58 -10.75 -6.72
N ASN A 241 -10.66 -9.57 -7.34
CA ASN A 241 -11.88 -9.05 -7.98
C ASN A 241 -11.75 -9.07 -9.51
N GLY A 242 -12.87 -8.92 -10.23
CA GLY A 242 -12.91 -8.80 -11.69
C GLY A 242 -13.17 -10.10 -12.46
N TYR A 243 -12.99 -11.26 -11.83
CA TYR A 243 -13.24 -12.55 -12.46
C TYR A 243 -14.74 -12.89 -12.51
N SER A 244 -15.19 -13.38 -13.66
CA SER A 244 -16.40 -14.20 -13.79
C SER A 244 -16.25 -15.54 -13.06
N GLU A 245 -17.37 -16.23 -12.78
CA GLU A 245 -17.31 -17.55 -12.15
C GLU A 245 -16.58 -18.60 -13.00
N GLU A 246 -16.75 -18.53 -14.33
CA GLU A 246 -16.09 -19.44 -15.25
C GLU A 246 -14.56 -19.25 -15.22
N GLU A 247 -14.09 -18.00 -15.27
CA GLU A 247 -12.67 -17.69 -15.15
C GLU A 247 -12.10 -18.20 -13.82
N ARG A 248 -12.83 -18.05 -12.72
CA ARG A 248 -12.37 -18.55 -11.42
C ARG A 248 -12.16 -20.06 -11.42
N LYS A 249 -13.06 -20.82 -12.04
CA LYS A 249 -12.95 -22.29 -12.13
C LYS A 249 -11.80 -22.70 -13.06
N ASN A 250 -11.70 -22.06 -14.22
CA ASN A 250 -10.69 -22.37 -15.23
C ASN A 250 -9.28 -22.03 -14.74
N LEU A 251 -9.06 -20.84 -14.19
CA LEU A 251 -7.76 -20.42 -13.66
C LEU A 251 -7.33 -21.28 -12.48
N LEU A 252 -8.23 -21.64 -11.57
CA LEU A 252 -7.89 -22.54 -10.46
C LEU A 252 -7.37 -23.89 -10.97
N LYS A 253 -8.09 -24.48 -11.94
CA LYS A 253 -7.70 -25.76 -12.54
C LYS A 253 -6.37 -25.66 -13.29
N GLU A 254 -6.13 -24.56 -13.98
CA GLU A 254 -4.89 -24.33 -14.72
C GLU A 254 -3.69 -24.12 -13.80
N LEU A 255 -3.79 -23.16 -12.87
CA LEU A 255 -2.73 -22.83 -11.91
C LEU A 255 -2.43 -24.03 -10.99
N GLY A 256 -3.44 -24.83 -10.67
CA GLY A 256 -3.29 -26.06 -9.89
C GLY A 256 -2.38 -27.11 -10.53
N LYS A 257 -2.12 -27.04 -11.84
CA LYS A 257 -1.16 -27.92 -12.55
C LYS A 257 0.27 -27.40 -12.52
N LYS A 258 0.48 -26.15 -12.10
CA LYS A 258 1.76 -25.43 -12.17
C LYS A 258 2.39 -25.21 -10.79
N LYS A 259 1.93 -25.96 -9.78
CA LYS A 259 2.40 -25.84 -8.39
C LYS A 259 3.89 -26.10 -8.29
N VAL A 260 4.54 -25.33 -7.43
CA VAL A 260 5.97 -25.44 -7.16
C VAL A 260 6.22 -25.33 -5.66
N ASP A 261 7.37 -25.83 -5.23
CA ASP A 261 7.79 -25.67 -3.84
C ASP A 261 8.21 -24.22 -3.56
N SER A 262 8.13 -23.82 -2.30
CA SER A 262 8.53 -22.48 -1.87
C SER A 262 9.03 -22.52 -0.44
N GLY A 263 10.23 -21.98 -0.23
CA GLY A 263 10.75 -21.65 1.10
C GLY A 263 10.12 -20.39 1.70
N TYR A 264 9.28 -19.69 0.94
CA TYR A 264 8.55 -18.50 1.36
C TYR A 264 7.05 -18.76 1.45
N ILE A 265 6.40 -18.22 2.47
CA ILE A 265 4.95 -18.31 2.68
C ILE A 265 4.37 -16.91 2.65
N GLU A 266 3.44 -16.68 1.72
CA GLU A 266 2.56 -15.51 1.69
C GLU A 266 1.15 -15.97 2.02
N VAL A 267 0.37 -15.11 2.68
CA VAL A 267 -0.94 -15.48 3.22
C VAL A 267 -2.01 -14.54 2.69
N SER A 268 -3.11 -15.09 2.17
CA SER A 268 -4.28 -14.31 1.75
C SER A 268 -4.91 -13.51 2.88
N GLY A 269 -5.80 -12.56 2.54
CA GLY A 269 -6.56 -11.80 3.53
C GLY A 269 -7.48 -12.64 4.44
N SER A 270 -7.68 -13.94 4.14
CA SER A 270 -8.42 -14.88 4.99
C SER A 270 -7.52 -15.88 5.72
N ASN A 271 -6.25 -15.57 5.91
CA ASN A 271 -5.29 -16.44 6.59
C ASN A 271 -5.04 -17.80 5.90
N VAL A 272 -5.36 -17.91 4.61
CA VAL A 272 -5.03 -19.10 3.79
C VAL A 272 -3.72 -18.85 3.06
N ALA A 273 -2.74 -19.73 3.22
CA ALA A 273 -1.47 -19.63 2.52
C ALA A 273 -1.67 -19.75 1.00
N PHE A 274 -0.95 -18.93 0.24
CA PHE A 274 -0.92 -19.05 -1.21
C PHE A 274 -0.24 -20.35 -1.61
N THR A 275 -0.83 -21.04 -2.60
CA THR A 275 -0.14 -22.09 -3.34
C THR A 275 0.70 -21.44 -4.42
N MET A 276 2.03 -21.56 -4.31
CA MET A 276 2.96 -20.96 -5.28
C MET A 276 2.96 -21.73 -6.60
N VAL A 277 3.15 -21.01 -7.71
CA VAL A 277 3.18 -21.58 -9.06
C VAL A 277 4.40 -21.10 -9.84
N ALA A 278 4.82 -21.89 -10.83
CA ALA A 278 5.88 -21.49 -11.74
C ALA A 278 5.56 -20.13 -12.40
N PRO A 279 6.48 -19.15 -12.40
CA PRO A 279 6.24 -17.77 -12.84
C PRO A 279 6.24 -17.64 -14.38
N ASN A 280 5.30 -18.32 -15.05
CA ASN A 280 5.23 -18.40 -16.51
C ASN A 280 4.01 -17.70 -17.12
N GLN A 281 3.24 -16.98 -16.31
CA GLN A 281 2.01 -16.32 -16.75
C GLN A 281 1.96 -14.86 -16.32
N VAL A 282 1.47 -14.02 -17.22
CA VAL A 282 1.22 -12.60 -16.98
C VAL A 282 -0.27 -12.34 -16.99
N VAL A 283 -0.71 -11.51 -16.05
CA VAL A 283 -2.07 -11.02 -15.93
C VAL A 283 -2.08 -9.51 -16.02
N GLU A 284 -3.08 -8.97 -16.73
CA GLU A 284 -3.42 -7.56 -16.68
C GLU A 284 -4.46 -7.35 -15.58
N PHE A 285 -4.22 -6.39 -14.70
CA PHE A 285 -5.19 -5.92 -13.74
C PHE A 285 -5.22 -4.40 -13.72
N SER A 286 -6.39 -3.83 -13.41
CA SER A 286 -6.56 -2.40 -13.18
C SER A 286 -6.54 -2.07 -11.69
N CYS A 287 -6.15 -0.85 -11.33
CA CYS A 287 -6.22 -0.34 -9.97
C CYS A 287 -6.52 1.17 -9.96
N LEU A 288 -6.96 1.67 -8.80
CA LEU A 288 -7.33 3.09 -8.60
C LEU A 288 -6.13 3.98 -8.27
N ASP A 289 -5.04 3.41 -7.76
CA ASP A 289 -3.84 4.15 -7.38
C ASP A 289 -2.64 3.22 -7.23
N VAL A 290 -1.45 3.78 -7.41
CA VAL A 290 -0.14 3.14 -7.16
C VAL A 290 0.66 4.10 -6.30
N PHE A 291 1.21 3.63 -5.19
CA PHE A 291 1.95 4.48 -4.25
C PHE A 291 3.11 3.74 -3.61
N GLY A 292 4.26 4.41 -3.50
CA GLY A 292 5.51 3.88 -2.95
C GLY A 292 5.74 4.20 -1.48
N GLU A 293 4.90 5.05 -0.88
CA GLU A 293 5.00 5.45 0.53
C GLU A 293 3.63 5.56 1.19
N ASN A 294 3.59 5.33 2.50
CA ASN A 294 2.42 5.58 3.33
C ASN A 294 2.83 6.32 4.62
N SER A 295 1.90 6.50 5.55
CA SER A 295 2.18 7.21 6.81
C SER A 295 3.24 6.56 7.71
N LYS A 296 3.68 5.33 7.40
CA LYS A 296 4.75 4.61 8.09
C LYS A 296 6.10 4.69 7.35
N GLY A 297 6.15 5.34 6.19
CA GLY A 297 7.35 5.47 5.35
C GLY A 297 7.25 4.71 4.03
N VAL A 298 8.42 4.41 3.45
CA VAL A 298 8.57 3.69 2.17
C VAL A 298 7.97 2.29 2.27
N ILE A 299 7.28 1.88 1.22
CA ILE A 299 6.71 0.54 1.09
C ILE A 299 7.79 -0.39 0.58
N SER A 300 8.10 -1.43 1.35
CA SER A 300 8.97 -2.52 0.92
C SER A 300 8.24 -3.85 0.95
N LYS A 301 8.52 -4.73 -0.02
CA LYS A 301 7.93 -6.08 -0.11
C LYS A 301 8.98 -7.10 -0.46
N MET A 302 8.67 -8.37 -0.18
CA MET A 302 9.60 -9.47 -0.38
C MET A 302 9.94 -9.66 -1.87
N CYS A 303 11.23 -9.83 -2.16
CA CYS A 303 11.73 -10.33 -3.42
C CYS A 303 11.95 -11.83 -3.34
N LEU A 304 11.57 -12.54 -4.39
CA LEU A 304 11.66 -13.98 -4.53
C LEU A 304 12.54 -14.33 -5.71
N SER A 305 13.44 -15.30 -5.54
CA SER A 305 14.15 -15.96 -6.64
C SER A 305 13.51 -17.31 -6.92
N TYR A 306 13.30 -17.64 -8.20
CA TYR A 306 12.77 -18.92 -8.65
C TYR A 306 13.84 -19.72 -9.39
N LYS A 307 14.41 -20.74 -8.75
CA LYS A 307 15.46 -21.59 -9.33
C LYS A 307 15.14 -23.04 -9.04
N ASP A 308 15.48 -23.93 -9.97
CA ASP A 308 15.32 -25.38 -9.81
C ASP A 308 13.92 -25.82 -9.34
N GLY A 309 12.89 -25.11 -9.81
CA GLY A 309 11.50 -25.42 -9.46
C GLY A 309 11.06 -24.96 -8.07
N THR A 310 11.82 -24.09 -7.38
CA THR A 310 11.48 -23.62 -6.03
C THR A 310 11.67 -22.11 -5.85
N TYR A 311 10.79 -21.49 -5.06
CA TYR A 311 10.95 -20.09 -4.64
C TYR A 311 11.78 -19.96 -3.35
N THR A 312 12.65 -18.96 -3.33
CA THR A 312 13.42 -18.55 -2.15
C THR A 312 13.29 -17.04 -1.91
N ALA A 313 13.11 -16.64 -0.65
CA ALA A 313 13.08 -15.23 -0.27
C ALA A 313 14.50 -14.63 -0.27
N THR A 314 14.66 -13.45 -0.87
CA THR A 314 15.95 -12.77 -1.04
C THR A 314 16.08 -11.48 -0.24
N GLY A 315 15.00 -11.06 0.43
CA GLY A 315 14.94 -9.83 1.22
C GLY A 315 13.86 -8.87 0.72
N LYS A 316 13.58 -7.82 1.49
CA LYS A 316 12.62 -6.80 1.08
C LYS A 316 13.31 -5.75 0.23
N GLN A 317 12.60 -5.26 -0.78
CA GLN A 317 13.02 -4.13 -1.59
C GLN A 317 11.90 -3.07 -1.67
N PRO A 318 12.25 -1.79 -1.81
CA PRO A 318 11.29 -0.72 -2.07
C PRO A 318 10.44 -1.00 -3.30
N THR A 319 9.13 -0.77 -3.18
CA THR A 319 8.14 -1.04 -4.22
C THR A 319 6.87 -0.24 -3.99
N ALA A 320 5.79 -0.61 -4.68
CA ALA A 320 4.48 0.00 -4.54
C ALA A 320 3.48 -0.89 -3.81
N SER A 321 2.43 -0.25 -3.28
CA SER A 321 1.13 -0.89 -3.12
C SER A 321 0.12 -0.28 -4.09
N VAL A 322 -0.96 -1.00 -4.33
CA VAL A 322 -2.03 -0.58 -5.23
C VAL A 322 -3.37 -0.57 -4.50
N ILE A 323 -4.31 0.25 -4.97
CA ILE A 323 -5.67 0.31 -4.40
C ILE A 323 -6.66 -0.37 -5.33
N SER A 324 -7.49 -1.27 -4.77
CA SER A 324 -8.58 -1.95 -5.46
C SER A 324 -8.15 -2.62 -6.77
N PRO A 325 -7.22 -3.58 -6.74
CA PRO A 325 -6.84 -4.32 -7.93
C PRO A 325 -8.02 -5.16 -8.46
N VAL A 326 -8.29 -5.05 -9.75
CA VAL A 326 -9.36 -5.76 -10.46
C VAL A 326 -8.78 -6.45 -11.68
N TYR A 327 -8.92 -7.77 -11.76
CA TYR A 327 -8.51 -8.55 -12.92
C TYR A 327 -9.17 -8.02 -14.19
N VAL A 328 -8.38 -7.92 -15.26
CA VAL A 328 -8.86 -7.54 -16.60
C VAL A 328 -8.79 -8.75 -17.53
N LYS A 329 -7.60 -9.34 -17.72
CA LYS A 329 -7.41 -10.51 -18.59
C LYS A 329 -6.05 -11.19 -18.38
N MET A 330 -5.94 -12.43 -18.82
CA MET A 330 -4.65 -13.09 -19.05
C MET A 330 -3.93 -12.48 -20.26
N ARG A 331 -2.62 -12.27 -20.16
CA ARG A 331 -1.77 -11.72 -21.23
C ARG A 331 -0.94 -12.81 -21.87
N THR A 332 -1.57 -13.57 -22.75
CA THR A 332 -0.91 -14.64 -23.53
C THR A 332 0.10 -14.10 -24.55
N ASP A 333 0.03 -12.80 -24.83
CA ASP A 333 0.94 -12.05 -25.69
C ASP A 333 2.18 -11.52 -24.95
N LYS A 334 2.27 -11.70 -23.63
CA LYS A 334 3.35 -11.18 -22.79
C LYS A 334 4.17 -12.26 -22.09
N LYS A 335 5.42 -11.92 -21.79
CA LYS A 335 6.37 -12.77 -21.08
C LYS A 335 6.58 -12.31 -19.63
N PRO A 336 6.91 -13.23 -18.72
CA PRO A 336 7.21 -12.90 -17.31
C PRO A 336 8.63 -12.36 -17.16
N ASP A 337 8.99 -11.33 -17.92
CA ASP A 337 10.30 -10.71 -17.94
C ASP A 337 10.25 -9.22 -17.59
N THR A 338 11.42 -8.59 -17.51
CA THR A 338 11.58 -7.19 -17.11
C THR A 338 10.98 -6.19 -18.11
N ASN A 339 10.79 -6.59 -19.38
CA ASN A 339 10.23 -5.71 -20.40
C ASN A 339 8.70 -5.68 -20.32
N ASP A 340 8.08 -6.84 -20.21
CA ASP A 340 6.63 -6.98 -20.29
C ASP A 340 5.92 -6.80 -18.95
N ALA A 341 6.52 -7.30 -17.87
CA ALA A 341 5.96 -7.35 -16.51
C ALA A 341 6.98 -6.93 -15.43
N GLY A 342 7.90 -6.03 -15.78
CA GLY A 342 8.94 -5.54 -14.89
C GLY A 342 8.57 -4.32 -14.04
N LEU A 343 9.55 -3.80 -13.28
CA LEU A 343 9.41 -2.61 -12.43
C LEU A 343 8.93 -1.36 -13.20
N SER A 344 9.20 -1.28 -14.50
CA SER A 344 8.72 -0.21 -15.38
C SER A 344 7.21 0.00 -15.31
N GLN A 345 6.44 -1.04 -14.97
CA GLN A 345 4.99 -0.97 -14.77
C GLN A 345 4.60 0.04 -13.68
N ILE A 346 5.41 0.18 -12.63
CA ILE A 346 5.14 1.11 -11.52
C ILE A 346 6.07 2.34 -11.55
N THR A 347 7.31 2.22 -12.04
CA THR A 347 8.25 3.36 -12.06
C THR A 347 7.92 4.42 -13.11
N LYS A 348 7.07 4.09 -14.09
CA LYS A 348 6.46 5.09 -14.99
C LYS A 348 5.40 5.97 -14.30
N ILE A 349 4.99 5.62 -13.09
CA ILE A 349 3.90 6.26 -12.34
C ILE A 349 4.43 6.94 -11.07
N ILE A 350 5.34 6.26 -10.36
CA ILE A 350 5.91 6.74 -9.09
C ILE A 350 7.44 6.63 -9.12
N SER A 351 8.09 7.44 -8.28
CA SER A 351 9.52 7.27 -8.01
C SER A 351 9.73 6.18 -6.96
N LEU A 352 10.73 5.32 -7.16
CA LEU A 352 11.18 4.34 -6.18
C LEU A 352 12.63 4.64 -5.80
N ASP A 353 12.92 4.65 -4.51
CA ASP A 353 14.30 4.63 -4.04
C ASP A 353 14.85 3.21 -4.18
N THR A 354 15.53 2.95 -5.30
CA THR A 354 16.08 1.61 -5.60
C THR A 354 17.39 1.32 -4.85
N ASN A 355 17.97 2.32 -4.17
CA ASN A 355 19.23 2.17 -3.44
C ASN A 355 19.06 1.55 -2.06
N ALA A 356 17.85 1.59 -1.49
CA ALA A 356 17.53 1.01 -0.18
C ALA A 356 17.22 -0.50 -0.26
N SER A 357 18.10 -1.27 -0.91
CA SER A 357 18.03 -2.74 -0.89
C SER A 357 18.59 -3.26 0.43
N GLU A 358 17.72 -3.76 1.30
CA GLU A 358 18.14 -4.58 2.43
C GLU A 358 18.33 -6.02 1.95
N LYS A 359 19.54 -6.35 1.51
CA LYS A 359 19.94 -7.75 1.39
C LYS A 359 20.05 -8.33 2.78
N LEU A 360 19.01 -9.04 3.19
CA LEU A 360 18.99 -9.73 4.47
C LEU A 360 19.74 -11.07 4.32
N ASP A 361 20.99 -11.11 4.80
CA ASP A 361 21.64 -12.39 5.09
C ASP A 361 21.01 -12.99 6.35
N LEU A 362 19.90 -13.70 6.16
CA LEU A 362 19.14 -14.30 7.24
C LEU A 362 19.83 -15.59 7.71
N LYS A 363 20.35 -15.57 8.94
CA LYS A 363 20.88 -16.77 9.59
C LYS A 363 19.84 -17.90 9.59
N LYS A 364 20.30 -19.13 9.35
CA LYS A 364 19.44 -20.33 9.38
C LYS A 364 18.79 -20.47 10.76
N SER A 365 17.52 -20.87 10.76
CA SER A 365 16.84 -21.24 12.00
C SER A 365 17.41 -22.56 12.53
N GLU A 366 17.44 -22.73 13.84
CA GLU A 366 17.97 -23.92 14.52
C GLU A 366 16.89 -24.58 15.36
N ILE A 367 16.69 -25.88 15.21
CA ILE A 367 15.75 -26.64 16.05
C ILE A 367 16.37 -26.77 17.43
N VAL A 368 15.69 -26.22 18.45
CA VAL A 368 16.13 -26.25 19.84
C VAL A 368 15.54 -27.46 20.56
N SER A 369 14.26 -27.75 20.31
CA SER A 369 13.55 -28.88 20.91
C SER A 369 12.66 -29.55 19.88
N ARG A 370 12.60 -30.88 19.89
CA ARG A 370 11.70 -31.68 19.06
C ARG A 370 11.28 -32.93 19.80
N GLU A 371 9.98 -33.09 19.99
CA GLU A 371 9.40 -34.33 20.51
C GLU A 371 8.26 -34.80 19.61
N VAL A 372 8.25 -36.10 19.32
CA VAL A 372 7.20 -36.74 18.54
C VAL A 372 6.62 -37.88 19.36
N TYR A 373 5.30 -37.95 19.39
CA TYR A 373 4.55 -38.95 20.09
C TYR A 373 3.60 -39.64 19.13
N VAL A 374 3.48 -40.95 19.27
CA VAL A 374 2.60 -41.78 18.47
C VAL A 374 1.62 -42.50 19.38
N LYS A 375 0.36 -42.58 18.94
CA LYS A 375 -0.65 -43.43 19.56
C LYS A 375 -1.33 -44.25 18.49
N ILE A 376 -1.38 -45.56 18.71
CA ILE A 376 -2.12 -46.49 17.86
C ILE A 376 -3.45 -46.79 18.55
N SER A 377 -4.54 -46.58 17.83
CA SER A 377 -5.90 -46.91 18.31
C SER A 377 -6.70 -47.50 17.16
N LYS A 378 -7.29 -48.69 17.36
CA LYS A 378 -8.08 -49.40 16.34
C LYS A 378 -7.38 -49.50 14.97
N GLY A 379 -6.07 -49.78 14.98
CA GLY A 379 -5.25 -49.87 13.76
C GLY A 379 -4.85 -48.54 13.13
N ALA A 380 -5.39 -47.40 13.57
CA ALA A 380 -5.03 -46.08 13.07
C ALA A 380 -3.88 -45.46 13.87
N LYS A 381 -2.89 -44.90 13.15
CA LYS A 381 -1.73 -44.20 13.74
C LYS A 381 -2.04 -42.71 13.86
N MET A 382 -1.95 -42.19 15.09
CA MET A 382 -2.05 -40.76 15.40
C MET A 382 -0.66 -40.23 15.76
N VAL A 383 -0.37 -38.97 15.41
CA VAL A 383 0.95 -38.36 15.60
C VAL A 383 0.79 -37.00 16.25
N ARG A 384 1.50 -36.77 17.35
CA ARG A 384 1.67 -35.45 17.95
C ARG A 384 3.12 -35.04 17.84
N LYS A 385 3.38 -33.82 17.37
CA LYS A 385 4.74 -33.30 17.19
C LYS A 385 4.82 -31.92 17.81
N PHE A 386 5.78 -31.77 18.70
CA PHE A 386 6.10 -30.53 19.40
C PHE A 386 7.47 -30.09 18.93
N MET A 387 7.60 -28.84 18.51
CA MET A 387 8.88 -28.28 18.09
C MET A 387 9.07 -26.89 18.66
N VAL A 388 10.30 -26.59 19.05
CA VAL A 388 10.78 -25.22 19.23
C VAL A 388 11.99 -25.03 18.33
N TRP A 389 12.04 -23.91 17.63
CA TRP A 389 13.26 -23.47 16.95
C TRP A 389 13.59 -22.03 17.30
N LYS A 390 14.89 -21.74 17.34
CA LYS A 390 15.43 -20.39 17.37
C LYS A 390 15.49 -19.86 15.95
N THR A 391 14.93 -18.68 15.70
CA THR A 391 14.90 -18.12 14.35
C THR A 391 16.27 -17.58 13.94
N ASN A 392 17.07 -17.10 14.90
CA ASN A 392 18.34 -16.39 14.68
C ASN A 392 18.17 -15.10 13.86
N LYS A 393 16.96 -14.54 13.84
CA LYS A 393 16.55 -13.38 13.02
C LYS A 393 15.97 -12.24 13.88
N GLU A 394 16.06 -12.35 15.21
CA GLU A 394 15.49 -11.38 16.16
C GLU A 394 16.03 -9.95 15.95
N ALA A 395 17.30 -9.82 15.53
CA ALA A 395 17.92 -8.52 15.28
C ALA A 395 17.28 -7.74 14.12
N THR A 396 16.51 -8.40 13.25
CA THR A 396 15.77 -7.74 12.16
C THR A 396 14.53 -7.00 12.65
N GLY A 397 14.02 -7.31 13.85
CA GLY A 397 12.73 -6.83 14.35
C GLY A 397 11.51 -7.41 13.63
N GLU A 398 11.70 -8.25 12.59
CA GLU A 398 10.61 -8.85 11.81
C GLU A 398 10.21 -10.25 12.28
N TYR A 399 11.10 -10.92 13.01
CA TYR A 399 10.91 -12.29 13.47
C TYR A 399 11.07 -12.37 14.98
N PRO A 400 10.21 -13.14 15.68
CA PRO A 400 10.44 -13.46 17.09
C PRO A 400 11.70 -14.31 17.23
N ALA A 401 12.37 -14.26 18.38
CA ALA A 401 13.58 -15.05 18.60
C ALA A 401 13.29 -16.57 18.58
N TYR A 402 12.13 -16.99 19.08
CA TYR A 402 11.72 -18.39 19.14
C TYR A 402 10.30 -18.62 18.64
N VAL A 403 10.09 -19.77 18.03
CA VAL A 403 8.78 -20.24 17.58
C VAL A 403 8.54 -21.65 18.08
N TYR A 404 7.40 -21.85 18.71
CA TYR A 404 6.83 -23.14 19.06
C TYR A 404 5.82 -23.56 18.00
N HIS A 405 5.85 -24.82 17.59
CA HIS A 405 4.89 -25.42 16.67
C HIS A 405 4.39 -26.77 17.21
N TYR A 406 3.08 -26.89 17.32
CA TYR A 406 2.38 -28.12 17.61
C TYR A 406 1.73 -28.67 16.34
N THR A 407 1.87 -29.96 16.10
CA THR A 407 1.10 -30.70 15.11
C THR A 407 0.34 -31.83 15.80
N ASP A 408 -0.96 -31.94 15.56
CA ASP A 408 -1.77 -33.09 15.96
C ASP A 408 -2.42 -33.69 14.71
N PHE A 409 -2.03 -34.91 14.36
CA PHE A 409 -2.60 -35.70 13.26
C PHE A 409 -3.42 -36.88 13.79
N SER A 410 -4.63 -37.02 13.26
CA SER A 410 -5.49 -38.19 13.47
C SER A 410 -6.36 -38.44 12.24
N ALA A 411 -6.19 -39.61 11.61
CA ALA A 411 -6.90 -39.99 10.39
C ALA A 411 -8.42 -40.10 10.56
N GLY A 412 -8.91 -40.29 11.79
CA GLY A 412 -10.35 -40.43 12.07
C GLY A 412 -11.10 -39.12 12.30
N ARG A 413 -10.44 -37.96 12.24
CA ARG A 413 -11.08 -36.64 12.42
C ARG A 413 -11.49 -36.04 11.08
N ALA A 414 -12.59 -35.29 11.07
CA ALA A 414 -12.98 -34.46 9.93
C ALA A 414 -11.85 -33.47 9.54
N GLU A 415 -11.22 -32.86 10.54
CA GLU A 415 -9.97 -32.12 10.39
C GLU A 415 -8.80 -33.01 10.82
N MET A 416 -8.21 -33.72 9.85
CA MET A 416 -7.21 -34.74 10.12
C MET A 416 -5.93 -34.16 10.74
N LEU A 417 -5.59 -32.91 10.43
CA LEU A 417 -4.36 -32.24 10.86
C LEU A 417 -4.67 -30.90 11.53
N LYS A 418 -4.35 -30.79 12.82
CA LYS A 418 -4.38 -29.52 13.56
C LYS A 418 -2.97 -29.00 13.76
N LYS A 419 -2.82 -27.68 13.71
CA LYS A 419 -1.55 -26.98 13.96
C LYS A 419 -1.77 -25.80 14.87
N GLU A 420 -0.80 -25.56 15.75
CA GLU A 420 -0.77 -24.36 16.60
C GLU A 420 0.63 -23.78 16.61
N ILE A 421 0.72 -22.45 16.58
CA ILE A 421 1.99 -21.71 16.59
C ILE A 421 1.95 -20.72 17.74
N LYS A 422 3.01 -20.71 18.55
CA LYS A 422 3.24 -19.71 19.59
C LYS A 422 4.63 -19.11 19.40
N VAL A 423 4.81 -17.85 19.77
CA VAL A 423 6.06 -17.12 19.55
C VAL A 423 6.49 -16.42 20.83
N SER A 424 7.81 -16.28 21.03
CA SER A 424 8.38 -15.53 22.15
C SER A 424 9.79 -15.07 21.83
N ASP A 425 10.18 -13.92 22.36
CA ASP A 425 11.58 -13.47 22.36
C ASP A 425 12.37 -14.02 23.57
N SER A 426 11.69 -14.65 24.52
CA SER A 426 12.29 -15.25 25.71
C SER A 426 12.44 -16.75 25.56
N LYS A 427 13.70 -17.22 25.63
CA LYS A 427 14.01 -18.66 25.64
C LYS A 427 13.27 -19.38 26.79
N LYS A 428 13.29 -18.78 27.98
CA LYS A 428 12.64 -19.36 29.16
C LYS A 428 11.14 -19.53 28.94
N GLN A 429 10.48 -18.49 28.42
CA GLN A 429 9.03 -18.54 28.20
C GLN A 429 8.65 -19.58 27.14
N ILE A 430 9.39 -19.68 26.03
CA ILE A 430 9.06 -20.67 24.99
C ILE A 430 9.29 -22.11 25.47
N GLU A 431 10.28 -22.33 26.34
CA GLU A 431 10.54 -23.63 26.97
C GLU A 431 9.43 -24.01 27.97
N GLU A 432 8.94 -23.05 28.75
CA GLU A 432 7.78 -23.24 29.64
C GLU A 432 6.52 -23.58 28.86
N ILE A 433 6.26 -22.89 27.74
CA ILE A 433 5.16 -23.21 26.82
C ILE A 433 5.32 -24.63 26.28
N PHE A 434 6.49 -24.99 25.79
CA PHE A 434 6.75 -26.34 25.26
C PHE A 434 6.46 -27.42 26.31
N ALA A 435 6.96 -27.25 27.54
CA ALA A 435 6.76 -28.22 28.61
C ALA A 435 5.27 -28.34 29.01
N ALA A 436 4.57 -27.21 29.14
CA ALA A 436 3.14 -27.19 29.45
C ALA A 436 2.31 -27.89 28.37
N GLU A 437 2.60 -27.62 27.10
CA GLU A 437 1.91 -28.22 25.96
C GLU A 437 2.12 -29.72 25.85
N VAL A 438 3.35 -30.20 26.07
CA VAL A 438 3.65 -31.62 26.12
C VAL A 438 2.88 -32.27 27.28
N LEU A 439 2.88 -31.67 28.47
CA LEU A 439 2.16 -32.21 29.63
C LEU A 439 0.64 -32.28 29.39
N GLU A 440 0.06 -31.24 28.78
CA GLU A 440 -1.37 -31.17 28.51
C GLU A 440 -1.81 -32.19 27.46
N ASN A 441 -1.01 -32.34 26.40
CA ASN A 441 -1.37 -33.14 25.23
C ASN A 441 -0.86 -34.59 25.29
N VAL A 442 0.21 -34.90 26.00
CA VAL A 442 0.74 -36.28 26.07
C VAL A 442 0.16 -37.00 27.28
N LYS A 443 -0.97 -37.67 27.05
CA LYS A 443 -1.67 -38.49 28.06
C LYS A 443 -1.38 -39.99 27.87
N LYS A 444 -1.95 -40.84 28.72
CA LYS A 444 -1.79 -42.31 28.66
C LYS A 444 -2.01 -42.88 27.24
N GLY A 445 -1.06 -43.70 26.80
CA GLY A 445 -1.04 -44.39 25.51
C GLY A 445 -0.41 -43.60 24.35
N TRP A 446 0.19 -42.43 24.61
CA TRP A 446 1.07 -41.76 23.66
C TRP A 446 2.52 -42.12 23.98
N GLU A 447 3.20 -42.74 23.03
CA GLU A 447 4.58 -43.20 23.17
C GLU A 447 5.52 -42.27 22.39
N LYS A 448 6.64 -41.87 23.01
CA LYS A 448 7.65 -41.01 22.36
C LYS A 448 8.41 -41.82 21.30
N VAL A 449 8.68 -41.22 20.14
CA VAL A 449 9.39 -41.84 19.01
C VAL A 449 10.52 -41.00 18.44
#